data_AF-A0A2S9D2A7-F1
#
_entry.id   AF-A0A2S9D2A7-F1
#
_cell.length_a   1.000
_cell.length_b   1.000
_cell.length_c   1.000
_cell.angle_alpha   90.00
_cell.angle_beta   90.00
_cell.angle_gamma   90.00
#
_symmetry.space_group_name_H-M   'P 1'
#
loop_
_entity.id
_entity.type
_entity.pdbx_description
1 polymer ?
#
loop_
_entity_poly.entity_id
_entity_poly.type
_entity_poly.pdbx_seq_one_letter_code
_entity_poly.pdbx_strand_id
1 'polypeptide(L)'
;MKKIFLISTILFLVQLNVFAQNKLPKNLKQVVMYLDKDCPDSIKIQIKNTHQDSLIYTVYPFAKTKPYKDYKTIFNWTSENGNPKITKYLDKKGVFDNHSNVLLYSFKQYLVNGKIKEKDIINNYIKLQKQLDDKNKIKYITDTINKIYIPKNLEDCFVQINTFWNDSIKAKVKTLEENEFTGKVHLGFGMWMRNNWQLWGGSRLSKYFNNLNIYHPDDMSGIILVSYHRHLNNKEVRLEEQVKYYQDYWENSKKNELKAKTESFSKYKIGDTLKFSYPKGFVSKEQEDKYDNDICTAKGIITERNEKDFLIKVKIIETCDKKGIVYYDNGDDIIYDPKTRRSSKPPKRIIKKIKHNKEQWFDYKSWEPVE
;
A
#
# COMPACT_ATOMS: atom_id res chain seq x y z
N MET A 1 -13.93 21.89 -72.03
CA MET A 1 -14.60 22.61 -70.91
C MET A 1 -14.87 21.63 -69.76
N LYS A 2 -14.43 22.04 -68.56
CA LYS A 2 -14.53 21.40 -67.22
C LYS A 2 -15.86 20.70 -66.88
N LYS A 3 -15.75 19.59 -66.12
CA LYS A 3 -16.33 19.31 -64.77
C LYS A 3 -15.92 17.87 -64.36
N ILE A 4 -14.85 17.65 -63.59
CA ILE A 4 -14.81 17.49 -62.11
C ILE A 4 -15.98 16.67 -61.54
N PHE A 5 -15.71 15.42 -61.17
CA PHE A 5 -16.22 14.84 -59.93
C PHE A 5 -15.13 14.01 -59.24
N LEU A 6 -14.92 14.36 -57.98
CA LEU A 6 -13.95 13.88 -57.03
C LEU A 6 -14.55 12.68 -56.29
N ILE A 7 -13.93 11.49 -56.35
CA ILE A 7 -14.15 10.45 -55.34
C ILE A 7 -12.77 9.98 -54.88
N SER A 8 -12.31 10.67 -53.83
CA SER A 8 -11.24 10.23 -52.94
C SER A 8 -11.91 9.61 -51.72
N THR A 9 -11.62 8.35 -51.44
CA THR A 9 -11.67 7.82 -50.05
C THR A 9 -10.81 6.55 -49.94
N ILE A 10 -9.53 6.77 -49.61
CA ILE A 10 -8.83 6.14 -48.50
C ILE A 10 -8.96 4.59 -48.42
N LEU A 11 -8.08 3.89 -49.13
CA LEU A 11 -7.59 2.57 -48.73
C LEU A 11 -6.52 2.79 -47.65
N PHE A 12 -6.91 2.81 -46.38
CA PHE A 12 -5.96 2.69 -45.27
C PHE A 12 -6.59 1.93 -44.11
N LEU A 13 -5.80 1.00 -43.56
CA LEU A 13 -5.96 0.35 -42.26
C LEU A 13 -7.12 -0.65 -42.10
N VAL A 14 -6.83 -1.93 -42.33
CA VAL A 14 -7.01 -2.97 -41.29
C VAL A 14 -5.98 -4.12 -41.53
N GLN A 15 -4.69 -3.86 -41.32
CA GLN A 15 -3.83 -4.94 -40.80
C GLN A 15 -4.10 -4.98 -39.29
N LEU A 16 -5.09 -5.77 -38.89
CA LEU A 16 -5.24 -6.15 -37.50
C LEU A 16 -3.97 -6.92 -37.12
N ASN A 17 -3.10 -6.22 -36.41
CA ASN A 17 -2.12 -6.81 -35.51
C ASN A 17 -2.86 -7.88 -34.69
N VAL A 18 -2.69 -9.14 -35.08
CA VAL A 18 -2.84 -10.26 -34.16
C VAL A 18 -1.73 -10.07 -33.15
N PHE A 19 -2.00 -9.25 -32.13
CA PHE A 19 -1.14 -9.11 -30.97
C PHE A 19 -0.96 -10.51 -30.41
N ALA A 20 0.21 -11.07 -30.66
CA ALA A 20 0.72 -12.21 -29.95
C ALA A 20 0.42 -12.00 -28.46
N GLN A 21 -0.16 -13.00 -27.80
CA GLN A 21 -0.15 -13.04 -26.34
C GLN A 21 1.32 -12.86 -25.92
N ASN A 22 1.67 -11.66 -25.44
CA ASN A 22 3.03 -11.34 -25.04
C ASN A 22 3.42 -12.33 -23.95
N LYS A 23 4.27 -13.30 -24.30
CA LYS A 23 4.71 -14.35 -23.38
C LYS A 23 5.39 -13.65 -22.20
N LEU A 24 4.88 -13.91 -21.00
CA LEU A 24 5.46 -13.38 -19.77
C LEU A 24 6.78 -14.11 -19.43
N PRO A 25 7.87 -13.40 -19.11
CA PRO A 25 9.16 -14.03 -18.85
C PRO A 25 9.13 -14.84 -17.54
N LYS A 26 9.83 -15.96 -17.50
CA LYS A 26 9.89 -16.85 -16.32
C LYS A 26 11.23 -16.81 -15.59
N ASN A 27 12.24 -16.18 -16.18
CA ASN A 27 13.61 -16.07 -15.65
C ASN A 27 14.33 -14.88 -16.33
N LEU A 28 15.54 -14.54 -15.84
CA LEU A 28 16.28 -13.36 -16.36
C LEU A 28 16.72 -13.51 -17.82
N LYS A 29 16.98 -14.73 -18.30
CA LYS A 29 17.28 -14.96 -19.73
C LYS A 29 16.10 -14.56 -20.61
N GLN A 30 14.88 -14.95 -20.25
CA GLN A 30 13.68 -14.54 -20.99
C GLN A 30 13.39 -13.04 -20.84
N VAL A 31 13.66 -12.45 -19.66
CA VAL A 31 13.53 -11.00 -19.46
C VAL A 31 14.35 -10.25 -20.50
N VAL A 32 15.66 -10.53 -20.61
CA VAL A 32 16.51 -9.79 -21.55
C VAL A 32 16.15 -10.06 -23.01
N MET A 33 15.80 -11.29 -23.36
CA MET A 33 15.32 -11.62 -24.72
C MET A 33 14.05 -10.86 -25.10
N TYR A 34 13.09 -10.75 -24.17
CA TYR A 34 11.82 -10.09 -24.45
C TYR A 34 11.96 -8.57 -24.45
N LEU A 35 12.75 -8.01 -23.53
CA LEU A 35 13.06 -6.58 -23.52
C LEU A 35 13.87 -6.17 -24.76
N ASP A 36 14.77 -7.00 -25.27
CA ASP A 36 15.52 -6.67 -26.50
C ASP A 36 14.60 -6.58 -27.73
N LYS A 37 13.51 -7.35 -27.75
CA LYS A 37 12.53 -7.29 -28.83
C LYS A 37 11.53 -6.14 -28.67
N ASP A 38 11.10 -5.86 -27.44
CA ASP A 38 10.01 -4.92 -27.12
C ASP A 38 10.49 -3.48 -26.89
N CYS A 39 11.67 -3.30 -26.31
CA CYS A 39 12.17 -1.99 -25.90
C CYS A 39 12.60 -1.16 -27.11
N PRO A 40 12.11 0.08 -27.29
CA PRO A 40 12.58 0.98 -28.34
C PRO A 40 14.08 1.29 -28.23
N ASP A 41 14.77 1.47 -29.36
CA ASP A 41 16.22 1.69 -29.41
C ASP A 41 16.66 2.93 -28.64
N SER A 42 15.86 4.00 -28.65
CA SER A 42 16.13 5.20 -27.84
C SER A 42 16.20 4.90 -26.35
N ILE A 43 15.33 4.03 -25.85
CA ILE A 43 15.31 3.58 -24.45
C ILE A 43 16.48 2.64 -24.18
N LYS A 44 16.81 1.72 -25.11
CA LYS A 44 17.98 0.84 -24.98
C LYS A 44 19.28 1.65 -24.83
N ILE A 45 19.48 2.68 -25.65
CA ILE A 45 20.65 3.56 -25.60
C ILE A 45 20.73 4.25 -24.22
N GLN A 46 19.62 4.76 -23.71
CA GLN A 46 19.59 5.40 -22.39
C GLN A 46 19.91 4.40 -21.27
N ILE A 47 19.29 3.22 -21.26
CA ILE A 47 19.53 2.17 -20.26
C ILE A 47 21.00 1.75 -20.28
N LYS A 48 21.58 1.58 -21.47
CA LYS A 48 22.99 1.21 -21.67
C LYS A 48 23.94 2.25 -21.05
N ASN A 49 23.66 3.53 -21.26
CA ASN A 49 24.55 4.64 -20.88
C ASN A 49 24.31 5.18 -19.46
N THR A 50 23.15 4.90 -18.84
CA THR A 50 22.81 5.44 -17.51
C THR A 50 23.56 4.72 -16.41
N HIS A 51 24.10 5.45 -15.43
CA HIS A 51 24.74 4.87 -14.24
C HIS A 51 23.78 3.92 -13.48
N GLN A 52 24.31 2.86 -12.86
CA GLN A 52 23.47 1.84 -12.19
C GLN A 52 22.53 2.43 -11.14
N ASP A 53 23.00 3.39 -10.36
CA ASP A 53 22.23 4.02 -9.28
C ASP A 53 21.06 4.87 -9.78
N SER A 54 21.15 5.34 -11.03
CA SER A 54 20.12 6.16 -11.67
C SER A 54 19.24 5.35 -12.62
N LEU A 55 19.51 4.04 -12.75
CA LEU A 55 18.93 3.22 -13.79
C LEU A 55 17.40 3.16 -13.69
N ILE A 56 16.85 3.08 -12.48
CA ILE A 56 15.40 3.02 -12.25
C ILE A 56 14.65 4.23 -12.80
N TYR A 57 15.29 5.39 -12.90
CA TYR A 57 14.70 6.63 -13.44
C TYR A 57 14.66 6.66 -14.98
N THR A 58 15.16 5.63 -15.66
CA THR A 58 15.11 5.51 -17.13
C THR A 58 13.81 4.89 -17.64
N VAL A 59 12.96 4.37 -16.75
CA VAL A 59 11.71 3.69 -17.12
C VAL A 59 10.55 4.10 -16.20
N TYR A 60 9.32 3.85 -16.65
CA TYR A 60 8.13 4.05 -15.82
C TYR A 60 8.21 3.24 -14.50
N PRO A 61 7.70 3.75 -13.36
CA PRO A 61 7.01 5.03 -13.18
C PRO A 61 7.92 6.23 -12.88
N PHE A 62 9.23 6.00 -12.77
CA PHE A 62 10.16 7.01 -12.25
C PHE A 62 10.71 7.95 -13.33
N ALA A 63 10.62 7.56 -14.61
CA ALA A 63 10.98 8.40 -15.73
C ALA A 63 10.07 9.64 -15.84
N LYS A 64 10.69 10.82 -15.91
CA LYS A 64 9.97 12.11 -15.95
C LYS A 64 9.60 12.57 -17.36
N THR A 65 10.31 12.12 -18.39
CA THR A 65 10.17 12.61 -19.78
C THR A 65 9.75 11.49 -20.73
N LYS A 66 9.11 11.87 -21.85
CA LYS A 66 8.79 10.95 -22.95
C LYS A 66 10.05 10.65 -23.79
N PRO A 67 10.15 9.47 -24.44
CA PRO A 67 9.17 8.36 -24.44
C PRO A 67 9.25 7.45 -23.18
N TYR A 68 10.22 7.68 -22.30
CA TYR A 68 10.60 6.82 -21.19
C TYR A 68 9.51 6.64 -20.13
N LYS A 69 8.72 7.70 -19.90
CA LYS A 69 7.52 7.66 -19.06
C LYS A 69 6.45 6.69 -19.59
N ASP A 70 6.43 6.39 -20.88
CA ASP A 70 5.40 5.56 -21.50
C ASP A 70 5.82 4.08 -21.60
N TYR A 71 7.10 3.76 -21.37
CA TYR A 71 7.60 2.37 -21.37
C TYR A 71 7.32 1.66 -20.05
N LYS A 72 6.18 0.95 -20.01
CA LYS A 72 5.64 0.30 -18.81
C LYS A 72 5.99 -1.18 -18.67
N THR A 73 6.68 -1.79 -19.64
CA THR A 73 6.85 -3.26 -19.70
C THR A 73 7.46 -3.85 -18.42
N ILE A 74 8.57 -3.28 -17.92
CA ILE A 74 9.21 -3.77 -16.69
C ILE A 74 8.30 -3.61 -15.48
N PHE A 75 7.71 -2.41 -15.32
CA PHE A 75 6.74 -2.16 -14.25
C PHE A 75 5.55 -3.11 -14.31
N ASN A 76 5.00 -3.37 -15.48
CA ASN A 76 3.88 -4.30 -15.66
C ASN A 76 4.24 -5.74 -15.30
N TRP A 77 5.52 -6.13 -15.37
CA TRP A 77 5.95 -7.46 -14.93
C TRP A 77 6.19 -7.55 -13.43
N THR A 78 6.51 -6.44 -12.76
CA THR A 78 6.91 -6.43 -11.34
C THR A 78 5.91 -5.75 -10.42
N SER A 79 4.87 -5.12 -10.97
CA SER A 79 3.77 -4.56 -10.21
C SER A 79 3.01 -5.66 -9.46
N GLU A 80 2.22 -5.24 -8.49
CA GLU A 80 1.48 -6.14 -7.60
C GLU A 80 0.58 -7.14 -8.34
N ASN A 81 0.07 -6.76 -9.51
CA ASN A 81 -0.78 -7.59 -10.38
C ASN A 81 -0.04 -8.02 -11.67
N GLY A 82 1.29 -7.98 -11.66
CA GLY A 82 2.13 -8.19 -12.84
C GLY A 82 2.35 -9.65 -13.19
N ASN A 83 3.61 -10.05 -13.31
CA ASN A 83 3.99 -11.40 -13.73
C ASN A 83 4.47 -12.23 -12.52
N PRO A 84 3.61 -13.10 -11.96
CA PRO A 84 3.98 -13.88 -10.78
C PRO A 84 5.08 -14.92 -11.06
N LYS A 85 5.39 -15.23 -12.33
CA LYS A 85 6.42 -16.22 -12.66
C LYS A 85 7.82 -15.65 -12.46
N ILE A 86 8.06 -14.40 -12.88
CA ILE A 86 9.37 -13.78 -12.72
C ILE A 86 9.63 -13.38 -11.26
N THR A 87 8.62 -12.82 -10.57
CA THR A 87 8.75 -12.43 -9.16
C THR A 87 9.03 -13.64 -8.27
N LYS A 88 8.25 -14.72 -8.38
CA LYS A 88 8.52 -15.98 -7.66
C LYS A 88 9.87 -16.59 -8.00
N TYR A 89 10.33 -16.45 -9.23
CA TYR A 89 11.66 -16.92 -9.61
C TYR A 89 12.76 -16.14 -8.87
N LEU A 90 12.63 -14.82 -8.72
CA LEU A 90 13.55 -13.99 -7.94
C LEU A 90 13.45 -14.30 -6.44
N ASP A 91 12.25 -14.48 -5.90
CA ASP A 91 12.04 -14.82 -4.49
C ASP A 91 12.70 -16.17 -4.13
N LYS A 92 12.54 -17.19 -4.99
CA LYS A 92 13.22 -18.49 -4.84
C LYS A 92 14.75 -18.39 -4.89
N LYS A 93 15.27 -17.33 -5.51
CA LYS A 93 16.70 -17.02 -5.58
C LYS A 93 17.16 -16.11 -4.44
N GLY A 94 16.26 -15.74 -3.51
CA GLY A 94 16.56 -14.91 -2.35
C GLY A 94 16.48 -13.41 -2.60
N VAL A 95 15.90 -12.97 -3.71
CA VAL A 95 15.71 -11.54 -4.03
C VAL A 95 14.24 -11.18 -3.88
N PHE A 96 13.90 -10.62 -2.73
CA PHE A 96 12.51 -10.36 -2.35
C PHE A 96 12.04 -8.91 -2.59
N ASP A 97 12.97 -7.98 -2.84
CA ASP A 97 12.70 -6.56 -3.16
C ASP A 97 13.34 -6.19 -4.49
N ASN A 98 13.06 -4.97 -4.95
CA ASN A 98 13.80 -4.33 -6.04
C ASN A 98 13.71 -5.14 -7.36
N HIS A 99 12.66 -5.92 -7.57
CA HIS A 99 12.50 -6.76 -8.76
C HIS A 99 12.66 -5.95 -10.05
N SER A 100 12.07 -4.76 -10.16
CA SER A 100 12.24 -3.87 -11.33
C SER A 100 13.71 -3.53 -11.59
N ASN A 101 14.47 -3.22 -10.53
CA ASN A 101 15.89 -2.92 -10.62
C ASN A 101 16.69 -4.13 -11.13
N VAL A 102 16.38 -5.33 -10.62
CA VAL A 102 17.04 -6.58 -11.05
C VAL A 102 16.84 -6.81 -12.55
N LEU A 103 15.59 -6.68 -13.03
CA LEU A 103 15.24 -6.86 -14.44
C LEU A 103 15.94 -5.82 -15.32
N LEU A 104 15.90 -4.57 -14.91
CA LEU A 104 16.47 -3.45 -15.65
C LEU A 104 18.00 -3.52 -15.70
N TYR A 105 18.63 -3.89 -14.58
CA TYR A 105 20.08 -4.11 -14.51
C TYR A 105 20.51 -5.30 -15.36
N SER A 106 19.73 -6.39 -15.35
CA SER A 106 19.96 -7.54 -16.24
C SER A 106 19.93 -7.12 -17.70
N PHE A 107 18.96 -6.28 -18.09
CA PHE A 107 18.86 -5.79 -19.45
C PHE A 107 20.03 -4.87 -19.82
N LYS A 108 20.44 -3.96 -18.93
CA LYS A 108 21.65 -3.15 -19.12
C LYS A 108 22.89 -4.04 -19.34
N GLN A 109 23.11 -5.04 -18.50
CA GLN A 109 24.22 -5.99 -18.64
C GLN A 109 24.22 -6.67 -20.02
N TYR A 110 23.05 -7.10 -20.49
CA TYR A 110 22.89 -7.67 -21.83
C TYR A 110 23.21 -6.67 -22.94
N LEU A 111 22.73 -5.43 -22.87
CA LEU A 111 23.02 -4.38 -23.88
C LEU A 111 24.50 -3.98 -23.97
N VAL A 112 25.25 -4.15 -22.87
CA VAL A 112 26.70 -3.86 -22.81
C VAL A 112 27.52 -5.07 -23.26
N ASN A 113 27.19 -6.28 -22.76
CA ASN A 113 28.06 -7.45 -22.87
C ASN A 113 27.56 -8.52 -23.86
N GLY A 114 26.36 -8.37 -24.42
CA GLY A 114 25.65 -9.40 -25.21
C GLY A 114 25.17 -10.60 -24.40
N LYS A 115 25.45 -10.66 -23.09
CA LYS A 115 25.06 -11.74 -22.17
C LYS A 115 24.90 -11.24 -20.74
N ILE A 116 24.14 -11.98 -19.94
CA ILE A 116 24.00 -11.74 -18.49
C ILE A 116 24.80 -12.75 -17.69
N LYS A 117 25.38 -12.30 -16.57
CA LYS A 117 25.92 -13.18 -15.53
C LYS A 117 24.90 -13.28 -14.39
N GLU A 118 23.92 -14.17 -14.56
CA GLU A 118 22.77 -14.30 -13.65
C GLU A 118 23.18 -14.42 -12.17
N LYS A 119 24.16 -15.28 -11.86
CA LYS A 119 24.63 -15.49 -10.47
C LYS A 119 25.16 -14.20 -9.84
N ASP A 120 25.93 -13.42 -10.60
CA ASP A 120 26.52 -12.16 -10.11
C ASP A 120 25.45 -11.11 -9.87
N ILE A 121 24.47 -11.00 -10.80
CA ILE A 121 23.32 -10.09 -10.67
C ILE A 121 22.53 -10.43 -9.41
N ILE A 122 22.12 -11.69 -9.23
CA ILE A 122 21.33 -12.14 -8.09
C ILE A 122 22.10 -11.89 -6.79
N ASN A 123 23.37 -12.29 -6.70
CA ASN A 123 24.18 -12.10 -5.50
C ASN A 123 24.34 -10.63 -5.12
N ASN A 124 24.46 -9.72 -6.10
CA ASN A 124 24.54 -8.29 -5.84
C ASN A 124 23.26 -7.77 -5.16
N TYR A 125 22.07 -8.18 -5.63
CA TYR A 125 20.80 -7.74 -5.04
C TYR A 125 20.49 -8.41 -3.70
N ILE A 126 20.90 -9.67 -3.49
CA ILE A 126 20.85 -10.30 -2.15
C ILE A 126 21.72 -9.51 -1.17
N LYS A 127 22.94 -9.14 -1.57
CA LYS A 127 23.85 -8.34 -0.74
C LYS A 127 23.25 -6.97 -0.42
N LEU A 128 22.69 -6.29 -1.42
CA LEU A 128 22.02 -5.00 -1.24
C LEU A 128 20.85 -5.10 -0.25
N GLN A 129 20.01 -6.14 -0.38
CA GLN A 129 18.89 -6.37 0.52
C GLN A 129 19.37 -6.61 1.96
N LYS A 130 20.38 -7.47 2.15
CA LYS A 130 20.99 -7.70 3.47
C LYS A 130 21.53 -6.41 4.08
N GLN A 131 22.20 -5.58 3.29
CA GLN A 131 22.71 -4.28 3.75
C GLN A 131 21.58 -3.34 4.18
N LEU A 132 20.45 -3.34 3.47
CA LEU A 132 19.26 -2.55 3.85
C LEU A 132 18.63 -3.08 5.15
N ASP A 133 18.53 -4.40 5.31
CA ASP A 133 18.01 -5.02 6.53
C ASP A 133 18.90 -4.72 7.74
N ASP A 134 20.22 -4.79 7.57
CA ASP A 134 21.17 -4.45 8.62
C ASP A 134 21.13 -2.95 8.95
N LYS A 135 21.00 -2.08 7.94
CA LYS A 135 20.77 -0.63 8.13
C LYS A 135 19.46 -0.38 8.92
N ASN A 136 18.39 -1.11 8.63
CA ASN A 136 17.13 -1.00 9.36
C ASN A 136 17.27 -1.42 10.83
N LYS A 137 18.07 -2.44 11.16
CA LYS A 137 18.37 -2.80 12.55
C LYS A 137 19.18 -1.70 13.24
N ILE A 138 20.20 -1.16 12.57
CA ILE A 138 21.03 -0.07 13.07
C ILE A 138 20.19 1.19 13.35
N LYS A 139 19.13 1.43 12.58
CA LYS A 139 18.20 2.57 12.76
C LYS A 139 17.63 2.68 14.18
N TYR A 140 17.46 1.56 14.87
CA TYR A 140 16.90 1.50 16.22
C TYR A 140 17.92 1.72 17.34
N ILE A 141 19.20 1.87 17.01
CA ILE A 141 20.29 2.08 17.97
C ILE A 141 21.15 3.31 17.65
N THR A 142 21.21 3.73 16.38
CA THR A 142 21.96 4.90 15.94
C THR A 142 21.39 6.19 16.51
N ASP A 143 22.27 7.15 16.81
CA ASP A 143 21.90 8.47 17.28
C ASP A 143 21.54 9.44 16.15
N THR A 144 21.90 9.11 14.92
CA THR A 144 21.74 9.99 13.77
C THR A 144 21.18 9.21 12.59
N ILE A 145 20.11 9.74 11.99
CA ILE A 145 19.50 9.22 10.76
C ILE A 145 19.36 10.39 9.78
N ASN A 146 19.86 10.24 8.55
CA ASN A 146 19.77 11.28 7.52
C ASN A 146 20.31 12.65 7.98
N LYS A 147 21.43 12.65 8.73
CA LYS A 147 22.06 13.84 9.34
C LYS A 147 21.20 14.56 10.40
N ILE A 148 20.12 13.94 10.85
CA ILE A 148 19.29 14.43 11.95
C ILE A 148 19.58 13.59 13.19
N TYR A 149 19.92 14.25 14.29
CA TYR A 149 20.02 13.60 15.59
C TYR A 149 18.63 13.13 16.04
N ILE A 150 18.56 11.89 16.51
CA ILE A 150 17.34 11.21 16.91
C ILE A 150 17.37 11.12 18.42
N PRO A 151 16.46 11.74 19.18
CA PRO A 151 16.47 11.61 20.63
C PRO A 151 16.39 10.15 21.10
N LYS A 152 17.06 9.78 22.20
CA LYS A 152 16.98 8.42 22.76
C LYS A 152 15.78 8.21 23.69
N ASN A 153 15.28 9.28 24.28
CA ASN A 153 14.18 9.30 25.26
C ASN A 153 13.58 10.71 25.35
N LEU A 154 12.67 10.91 26.30
CA LEU A 154 11.92 12.16 26.45
C LEU A 154 12.79 13.36 26.85
N GLU A 155 13.73 13.19 27.78
CA GLU A 155 14.61 14.26 28.24
C GLU A 155 15.54 14.73 27.11
N ASP A 156 16.04 13.79 26.31
CA ASP A 156 16.85 14.08 25.14
C ASP A 156 16.03 14.84 24.06
N CYS A 157 14.72 14.57 23.95
CA CYS A 157 13.84 15.40 23.11
C CYS A 157 13.87 16.86 23.56
N PHE A 158 13.84 17.14 24.87
CA PHE A 158 13.83 18.52 25.37
C PHE A 158 15.13 19.25 25.03
N VAL A 159 16.26 18.56 25.17
CA VAL A 159 17.58 19.08 24.74
C VAL A 159 17.54 19.45 23.26
N GLN A 160 17.02 18.56 22.41
CA GLN A 160 16.92 18.85 20.98
C GLN A 160 15.97 20.01 20.68
N ILE A 161 14.78 20.06 21.31
CA ILE A 161 13.81 21.14 21.09
C ILE A 161 14.42 22.51 21.44
N ASN A 162 15.22 22.59 22.50
CA ASN A 162 15.93 23.82 22.88
C ASN A 162 16.92 24.32 21.82
N THR A 163 17.40 23.44 20.92
CA THR A 163 18.24 23.86 19.79
C THR A 163 17.44 24.50 18.65
N PHE A 164 16.15 24.15 18.52
CA PHE A 164 15.25 24.72 17.51
C PHE A 164 14.57 26.00 18.01
N TRP A 165 14.25 26.08 19.30
CA TRP A 165 13.45 27.15 19.88
C TRP A 165 14.27 28.08 20.76
N ASN A 166 14.45 29.31 20.29
CA ASN A 166 15.08 30.37 21.05
C ASN A 166 14.23 30.81 22.26
N ASP A 167 14.80 31.65 23.12
CA ASP A 167 14.13 32.10 24.36
C ASP A 167 12.81 32.83 24.12
N SER A 168 12.68 33.56 23.01
CA SER A 168 11.43 34.23 22.65
C SER A 168 10.31 33.22 22.35
N ILE A 169 10.61 32.16 21.58
CA ILE A 169 9.64 31.09 21.32
C ILE A 169 9.29 30.36 22.62
N LYS A 170 10.29 30.00 23.43
CA LYS A 170 10.05 29.34 24.73
C LYS A 170 9.19 30.21 25.65
N ALA A 171 9.41 31.52 25.71
CA ALA A 171 8.59 32.44 26.49
C ALA A 171 7.13 32.44 26.02
N LYS A 172 6.89 32.48 24.70
CA LYS A 172 5.53 32.36 24.13
C LYS A 172 4.88 31.02 24.46
N VAL A 173 5.63 29.92 24.36
CA VAL A 173 5.12 28.59 24.69
C VAL A 173 4.69 28.50 26.16
N LYS A 174 5.46 29.08 27.08
CA LYS A 174 5.13 29.10 28.52
C LYS A 174 3.80 29.80 28.81
N THR A 175 3.45 30.83 28.04
CA THR A 175 2.21 31.60 28.26
C THR A 175 0.94 30.92 27.73
N LEU A 176 1.07 29.89 26.89
CA LEU A 176 -0.07 29.18 26.32
C LEU A 176 -0.55 28.11 27.29
N GLU A 177 -1.86 27.85 27.29
CA GLU A 177 -2.39 26.63 27.91
C GLU A 177 -1.93 25.37 27.16
N GLU A 178 -1.81 24.25 27.86
CA GLU A 178 -1.23 23.01 27.32
C GLU A 178 -1.94 22.53 26.04
N ASN A 179 -3.28 22.53 26.05
CA ASN A 179 -4.10 22.14 24.89
C ASN A 179 -3.98 23.13 23.72
N GLU A 180 -3.86 24.42 24.03
CA GLU A 180 -3.69 25.45 23.00
C GLU A 180 -2.32 25.31 22.34
N PHE A 181 -1.26 25.14 23.13
CA PHE A 181 0.10 24.92 22.63
C PHE A 181 0.19 23.68 21.74
N THR A 182 -0.26 22.53 22.26
CA THR A 182 -0.20 21.25 21.54
C THR A 182 -1.01 21.29 20.25
N GLY A 183 -2.21 21.89 20.27
CA GLY A 183 -3.03 22.10 19.06
C GLY A 183 -2.34 22.97 18.02
N LYS A 184 -1.76 24.11 18.42
CA LYS A 184 -1.06 25.04 17.49
C LYS A 184 0.13 24.40 16.79
N VAL A 185 0.87 23.54 17.48
CA VAL A 185 2.11 22.96 16.93
C VAL A 185 1.92 21.57 16.32
N HIS A 186 0.75 20.94 16.47
CA HIS A 186 0.48 19.56 16.07
C HIS A 186 0.79 19.26 14.59
N LEU A 187 0.33 20.11 13.68
CA LEU A 187 0.55 19.97 12.23
C LEU A 187 1.84 20.63 11.74
N GLY A 188 2.45 21.51 12.55
CA GLY A 188 3.74 22.13 12.24
C GLY A 188 4.89 21.30 12.81
N PHE A 189 5.37 21.71 13.99
CA PHE A 189 6.51 21.07 14.63
C PHE A 189 6.24 19.60 15.02
N GLY A 190 5.01 19.26 15.41
CA GLY A 190 4.59 17.88 15.65
C GLY A 190 4.82 16.99 14.43
N MET A 191 4.34 17.43 13.26
CA MET A 191 4.54 16.73 11.99
C MET A 191 6.03 16.66 11.63
N TRP A 192 6.77 17.75 11.85
CA TRP A 192 8.21 17.77 11.64
C TRP A 192 8.91 16.69 12.48
N MET A 193 8.59 16.55 13.78
CA MET A 193 9.16 15.50 14.64
C MET A 193 8.82 14.11 14.13
N ARG A 194 7.55 13.84 13.78
CA ARG A 194 7.12 12.52 13.29
C ARG A 194 7.91 12.08 12.05
N ASN A 195 8.20 13.01 11.15
CA ASN A 195 8.94 12.75 9.93
C ASN A 195 10.46 12.69 10.17
N ASN A 196 11.04 13.66 10.88
CA ASN A 196 12.48 13.81 11.01
C ASN A 196 13.09 12.92 12.11
N TRP A 197 12.36 12.69 13.20
CA TRP A 197 12.75 11.69 14.22
C TRP A 197 12.26 10.28 13.89
N GLN A 198 11.70 10.10 12.68
CA GLN A 198 11.37 8.81 12.08
C GLN A 198 10.41 8.00 12.96
N LEU A 199 9.38 8.64 13.50
CA LEU A 199 8.40 7.98 14.37
C LEU A 199 7.51 7.00 13.58
N TRP A 200 7.16 7.33 12.33
CA TRP A 200 6.48 6.40 11.41
C TRP A 200 7.39 5.27 10.93
N GLY A 201 8.63 5.60 10.57
CA GLY A 201 9.57 4.68 9.92
C GLY A 201 10.41 3.84 10.89
N GLY A 202 10.24 4.00 12.20
CA GLY A 202 11.07 3.38 13.23
C GLY A 202 12.39 4.12 13.50
N SER A 203 12.79 4.19 14.76
CA SER A 203 13.98 4.88 15.27
C SER A 203 14.23 4.48 16.72
N ARG A 204 15.38 4.86 17.30
CA ARG A 204 15.59 4.64 18.74
C ARG A 204 14.54 5.34 19.61
N LEU A 205 14.03 6.51 19.18
CA LEU A 205 12.96 7.24 19.88
C LEU A 205 11.61 6.51 19.81
N SER A 206 11.18 6.09 18.62
CA SER A 206 9.92 5.33 18.52
C SER A 206 10.01 3.99 19.24
N LYS A 207 11.19 3.35 19.29
CA LYS A 207 11.41 2.17 20.12
C LYS A 207 11.23 2.47 21.61
N TYR A 208 11.71 3.61 22.10
CA TYR A 208 11.47 4.05 23.47
C TYR A 208 9.96 4.13 23.77
N PHE A 209 9.16 4.73 22.90
CA PHE A 209 7.70 4.79 23.07
C PHE A 209 6.99 3.43 22.91
N ASN A 210 7.44 2.61 21.95
CA ASN A 210 6.90 1.26 21.77
C ASN A 210 7.10 0.40 23.02
N ASN A 211 8.21 0.58 23.75
CA ASN A 211 8.44 -0.10 25.03
C ASN A 211 7.49 0.37 26.14
N LEU A 212 6.86 1.54 25.97
CA LEU A 212 5.79 2.06 26.84
C LEU A 212 4.38 1.69 26.31
N ASN A 213 4.30 0.82 25.30
CA ASN A 213 3.08 0.45 24.57
C ASN A 213 2.37 1.64 23.89
N ILE A 214 3.13 2.66 23.45
CA ILE A 214 2.66 3.74 22.62
C ILE A 214 3.18 3.54 21.20
N TYR A 215 2.29 3.25 20.25
CA TYR A 215 2.66 2.87 18.88
C TYR A 215 2.31 3.92 17.82
N HIS A 216 1.32 4.77 18.08
CA HIS A 216 0.89 5.76 17.09
C HIS A 216 1.80 6.99 17.14
N PRO A 217 2.42 7.42 16.02
CA PRO A 217 3.33 8.56 16.01
C PRO A 217 2.72 9.89 16.44
N ASP A 218 1.41 10.08 16.25
CA ASP A 218 0.73 11.28 16.76
C ASP A 218 0.74 11.31 18.28
N ASP A 219 0.47 10.18 18.95
CA ASP A 219 0.51 10.04 20.41
C ASP A 219 1.94 10.26 20.94
N MET A 220 2.94 9.64 20.29
CA MET A 220 4.35 9.85 20.63
C MET A 220 4.71 11.34 20.58
N SER A 221 4.36 12.02 19.49
CA SER A 221 4.64 13.46 19.33
C SER A 221 3.84 14.32 20.31
N GLY A 222 2.60 13.94 20.62
CA GLY A 222 1.74 14.60 21.60
C GLY A 222 2.35 14.55 23.00
N ILE A 223 2.77 13.37 23.45
CA ILE A 223 3.43 13.17 24.75
C ILE A 223 4.69 14.03 24.84
N ILE A 224 5.52 14.07 23.79
CA ILE A 224 6.73 14.91 23.78
C ILE A 224 6.38 16.38 23.98
N LEU A 225 5.38 16.89 23.27
CA LEU A 225 5.01 18.30 23.32
C LEU A 225 4.41 18.69 24.67
N VAL A 226 3.45 17.91 25.16
CA VAL A 226 2.88 18.10 26.50
C VAL A 226 3.99 18.11 27.55
N SER A 227 4.86 17.11 27.52
CA SER A 227 5.94 16.97 28.49
C SER A 227 6.95 18.11 28.41
N TYR A 228 7.26 18.60 27.20
CA TYR A 228 8.14 19.76 27.02
C TYR A 228 7.51 21.05 27.54
N HIS A 229 6.20 21.26 27.32
CA HIS A 229 5.47 22.41 27.87
C HIS A 229 5.49 22.41 29.41
N ARG A 230 5.24 21.25 30.02
CA ARG A 230 5.34 21.06 31.48
C ARG A 230 6.75 21.34 31.98
N HIS A 231 7.78 20.80 31.30
CA HIS A 231 9.18 21.06 31.60
C HIS A 231 9.52 22.56 31.58
N LEU A 232 9.09 23.30 30.55
CA LEU A 232 9.31 24.75 30.46
C LEU A 232 8.67 25.54 31.60
N ASN A 233 7.56 25.04 32.16
CA ASN A 233 6.80 25.67 33.23
C ASN A 233 7.12 25.11 34.62
N ASN A 234 8.18 24.30 34.77
CA ASN A 234 8.54 23.62 36.02
C ASN A 234 7.37 22.80 36.61
N LYS A 235 6.50 22.27 35.74
CA LYS A 235 5.43 21.36 36.11
C LYS A 235 5.94 19.92 36.00
N GLU A 236 5.42 19.06 36.85
CA GLU A 236 5.69 17.62 36.78
C GLU A 236 5.23 17.06 35.43
N VAL A 237 6.09 16.29 34.76
CA VAL A 237 5.78 15.73 33.44
C VAL A 237 4.63 14.73 33.50
N ARG A 238 4.57 13.90 34.56
CA ARG A 238 3.56 12.85 34.74
C ARG A 238 3.43 11.95 33.51
N LEU A 239 4.57 11.39 33.07
CA LEU A 239 4.64 10.57 31.87
C LEU A 239 3.73 9.34 31.94
N GLU A 240 3.67 8.69 33.09
CA GLU A 240 2.84 7.50 33.31
C GLU A 240 1.35 7.81 33.10
N GLU A 241 0.88 8.95 33.60
CA GLU A 241 -0.50 9.40 33.39
C GLU A 241 -0.80 9.66 31.91
N GLN A 242 0.12 10.32 31.19
CA GLN A 242 -0.02 10.56 29.75
C GLN A 242 -0.06 9.25 28.96
N VAL A 243 0.82 8.31 29.27
CA VAL A 243 0.86 6.98 28.64
C VAL A 243 -0.44 6.23 28.92
N LYS A 244 -0.91 6.23 30.17
CA LYS A 244 -2.13 5.56 30.58
C LYS A 244 -3.36 6.13 29.85
N TYR A 245 -3.44 7.45 29.70
CA TYR A 245 -4.49 8.11 28.93
C TYR A 245 -4.61 7.56 27.51
N TYR A 246 -3.50 7.45 26.75
CA TYR A 246 -3.54 6.93 25.38
C TYR A 246 -3.85 5.44 25.33
N GLN A 247 -3.34 4.65 26.28
CA GLN A 247 -3.69 3.23 26.39
C GLN A 247 -5.19 3.04 26.59
N ASP A 248 -5.78 3.80 27.53
CA ASP A 248 -7.21 3.75 27.83
C ASP A 248 -8.05 4.26 26.66
N TYR A 249 -7.60 5.32 25.97
CA TYR A 249 -8.24 5.82 24.75
C TYR A 249 -8.35 4.73 23.68
N TRP A 250 -7.24 4.06 23.35
CA TRP A 250 -7.24 3.02 22.33
C TRP A 250 -8.00 1.75 22.75
N GLU A 251 -7.98 1.40 24.04
CA GLU A 251 -8.79 0.30 24.57
C GLU A 251 -10.29 0.60 24.48
N ASN A 252 -10.69 1.81 24.90
CA ASN A 252 -12.08 2.26 24.81
C ASN A 252 -12.54 2.40 23.36
N SER A 253 -11.69 2.90 22.46
CA SER A 253 -11.96 2.97 21.03
C SER A 253 -12.27 1.59 20.45
N LYS A 254 -11.46 0.56 20.77
CA LYS A 254 -11.70 -0.83 20.37
C LYS A 254 -12.99 -1.40 20.95
N LYS A 255 -13.28 -1.14 22.23
CA LYS A 255 -14.53 -1.56 22.89
C LYS A 255 -15.75 -0.91 22.23
N ASN A 256 -15.69 0.38 21.93
CA ASN A 256 -16.76 1.12 21.25
C ASN A 256 -16.97 0.61 19.82
N GLU A 257 -15.90 0.34 19.08
CA GLU A 257 -15.98 -0.26 17.74
C GLU A 257 -16.64 -1.64 17.79
N LEU A 258 -16.27 -2.48 18.76
CA LEU A 258 -16.88 -3.80 18.96
C LEU A 258 -18.36 -3.70 19.35
N LYS A 259 -18.70 -2.78 20.25
CA LYS A 259 -20.09 -2.51 20.65
C LYS A 259 -20.93 -2.06 19.45
N ALA A 260 -20.44 -1.09 18.67
CA ALA A 260 -21.11 -0.62 17.46
C ALA A 260 -21.29 -1.72 16.42
N LYS A 261 -20.27 -2.58 16.21
CA LYS A 261 -20.39 -3.79 15.37
C LYS A 261 -21.45 -4.74 15.89
N THR A 262 -21.49 -4.99 17.19
CA THR A 262 -22.48 -5.88 17.83
C THR A 262 -23.90 -5.37 17.70
N GLU A 263 -24.13 -4.08 18.00
CA GLU A 263 -25.42 -3.41 17.84
C GLU A 263 -25.86 -3.44 16.37
N SER A 264 -24.94 -3.14 15.45
CA SER A 264 -25.21 -3.19 14.01
C SER A 264 -25.56 -4.61 13.54
N PHE A 265 -24.84 -5.63 14.01
CA PHE A 265 -25.08 -7.05 13.68
C PHE A 265 -26.38 -7.59 14.28
N SER A 266 -26.82 -7.09 15.43
CA SER A 266 -28.09 -7.50 16.07
C SER A 266 -29.34 -7.20 15.23
N LYS A 267 -29.24 -6.28 14.28
CA LYS A 267 -30.31 -5.92 13.34
C LYS A 267 -30.59 -7.00 12.30
N TYR A 268 -29.69 -7.98 12.14
CA TYR A 268 -29.76 -9.03 11.13
C TYR A 268 -30.23 -10.33 11.78
N LYS A 269 -31.48 -10.73 11.55
CA LYS A 269 -32.12 -11.92 12.14
C LYS A 269 -32.32 -13.01 11.10
N ILE A 270 -32.30 -14.27 11.56
CA ILE A 270 -32.61 -15.42 10.69
C ILE A 270 -34.02 -15.24 10.11
N GLY A 271 -34.15 -15.40 8.80
CA GLY A 271 -35.39 -15.16 8.06
C GLY A 271 -35.51 -13.77 7.44
N ASP A 272 -34.68 -12.80 7.83
CA ASP A 272 -34.71 -11.46 7.24
C ASP A 272 -34.32 -11.51 5.76
N THR A 273 -35.03 -10.72 4.95
CA THR A 273 -34.67 -10.49 3.55
C THR A 273 -33.82 -9.23 3.43
N LEU A 274 -32.67 -9.36 2.77
CA LEU A 274 -31.68 -8.30 2.63
C LEU A 274 -31.43 -7.97 1.15
N LYS A 275 -30.97 -6.75 0.87
CA LYS A 275 -30.39 -6.33 -0.41
C LYS A 275 -28.86 -6.43 -0.36
N PHE A 276 -28.25 -6.90 -1.43
CA PHE A 276 -26.79 -6.98 -1.54
C PHE A 276 -26.21 -5.62 -1.93
N SER A 277 -25.16 -5.17 -1.23
CA SER A 277 -24.52 -3.86 -1.46
C SER A 277 -23.35 -3.88 -2.45
N TYR A 278 -23.09 -5.03 -3.08
CA TYR A 278 -22.01 -5.22 -4.08
C TYR A 278 -20.61 -4.72 -3.65
N PRO A 279 -20.14 -5.00 -2.41
CA PRO A 279 -18.87 -4.45 -1.91
C PRO A 279 -17.63 -4.97 -2.66
N LYS A 280 -17.78 -6.03 -3.46
CA LYS A 280 -16.71 -6.64 -4.29
C LYS A 280 -16.96 -6.43 -5.79
N GLY A 281 -17.80 -5.47 -6.14
CA GLY A 281 -18.15 -5.13 -7.51
C GLY A 281 -19.09 -6.13 -8.19
N PHE A 282 -19.11 -6.07 -9.52
CA PHE A 282 -20.13 -6.71 -10.36
C PHE A 282 -19.58 -7.89 -11.15
N VAL A 283 -20.44 -8.87 -11.48
CA VAL A 283 -20.07 -10.05 -12.28
C VAL A 283 -19.93 -9.77 -13.77
N SER A 284 -20.47 -8.64 -14.24
CA SER A 284 -20.50 -8.18 -15.64
C SER A 284 -20.68 -6.66 -15.72
N LYS A 285 -20.30 -6.06 -16.86
CA LYS A 285 -20.54 -4.64 -17.14
C LYS A 285 -22.04 -4.33 -17.21
N GLU A 286 -22.82 -5.25 -17.78
CA GLU A 286 -24.28 -5.13 -17.81
C GLU A 286 -24.91 -5.09 -16.40
N GLN A 287 -24.38 -5.86 -15.45
CA GLN A 287 -24.84 -5.80 -14.06
C GLN A 287 -24.51 -4.45 -13.41
N GLU A 288 -23.30 -3.93 -13.64
CA GLU A 288 -22.89 -2.60 -13.20
C GLU A 288 -23.80 -1.52 -13.79
N ASP A 289 -24.02 -1.53 -15.11
CA ASP A 289 -24.87 -0.55 -15.78
C ASP A 289 -26.33 -0.63 -15.27
N LYS A 290 -26.85 -1.83 -14.97
CA LYS A 290 -28.19 -1.97 -14.37
C LYS A 290 -28.23 -1.51 -12.92
N TYR A 291 -27.15 -1.68 -12.16
CA TYR A 291 -27.06 -1.19 -10.79
C TYR A 291 -27.03 0.35 -10.76
N ASP A 292 -26.24 0.97 -11.63
CA ASP A 292 -26.14 2.43 -11.74
C ASP A 292 -27.46 3.10 -12.15
N ASN A 293 -28.38 2.36 -12.75
CA ASN A 293 -29.73 2.80 -13.11
C ASN A 293 -30.80 2.36 -12.11
N ASP A 294 -30.43 1.85 -10.92
CA ASP A 294 -31.32 1.33 -9.88
C ASP A 294 -32.22 0.15 -10.32
N ILE A 295 -31.86 -0.55 -11.40
CA ILE A 295 -32.59 -1.70 -11.95
C ILE A 295 -32.08 -3.01 -11.35
N CYS A 296 -30.82 -3.08 -10.94
CA CYS A 296 -30.20 -4.30 -10.42
C CYS A 296 -30.20 -4.35 -8.89
N THR A 297 -31.09 -5.17 -8.32
CA THR A 297 -31.01 -5.58 -6.92
C THR A 297 -30.76 -7.09 -6.85
N ALA A 298 -29.87 -7.54 -5.96
CA ALA A 298 -29.81 -8.93 -5.55
C ALA A 298 -30.35 -9.04 -4.12
N LYS A 299 -31.19 -10.04 -3.88
CA LYS A 299 -31.80 -10.27 -2.57
C LYS A 299 -31.45 -11.65 -2.04
N GLY A 300 -31.37 -11.73 -0.72
CA GLY A 300 -31.11 -12.97 -0.02
C GLY A 300 -31.81 -13.04 1.33
N ILE A 301 -32.03 -14.25 1.81
CA ILE A 301 -32.62 -14.52 3.13
C ILE A 301 -31.53 -15.05 4.07
N ILE A 302 -31.45 -14.53 5.28
CA ILE A 302 -30.51 -15.04 6.29
C ILE A 302 -30.96 -16.43 6.74
N THR A 303 -30.07 -17.42 6.63
CA THR A 303 -30.33 -18.80 7.07
C THR A 303 -29.59 -19.17 8.35
N GLU A 304 -28.40 -18.61 8.59
CA GLU A 304 -27.60 -18.84 9.81
C GLU A 304 -26.80 -17.58 10.18
N ARG A 305 -26.33 -17.50 11.43
CA ARG A 305 -25.55 -16.37 11.97
C ARG A 305 -24.32 -16.90 12.72
N ASN A 306 -23.21 -16.18 12.60
CA ASN A 306 -22.00 -16.36 13.40
C ASN A 306 -21.66 -15.04 14.08
N GLU A 307 -22.00 -14.94 15.37
CA GLU A 307 -21.83 -13.74 16.19
C GLU A 307 -20.37 -13.45 16.52
N LYS A 308 -19.51 -14.47 16.57
CA LYS A 308 -18.10 -14.32 16.91
C LYS A 308 -17.33 -13.59 15.81
N ASP A 309 -17.63 -13.96 14.56
CA ASP A 309 -16.94 -13.43 13.38
C ASP A 309 -17.75 -12.36 12.64
N PHE A 310 -18.93 -11.99 13.15
CA PHE A 310 -19.89 -11.08 12.53
C PHE A 310 -20.27 -11.48 11.09
N LEU A 311 -20.51 -12.77 10.88
CA LEU A 311 -20.90 -13.31 9.57
C LEU A 311 -22.36 -13.74 9.55
N ILE A 312 -23.00 -13.60 8.40
CA ILE A 312 -24.33 -14.13 8.12
C ILE A 312 -24.26 -15.10 6.94
N LYS A 313 -24.98 -16.22 7.05
CA LYS A 313 -25.18 -17.13 5.93
C LYS A 313 -26.45 -16.70 5.21
N VAL A 314 -26.34 -16.43 3.92
CA VAL A 314 -27.43 -15.88 3.12
C VAL A 314 -27.73 -16.81 1.97
N LYS A 315 -29.01 -17.20 1.84
CA LYS A 315 -29.57 -17.88 0.67
C LYS A 315 -29.99 -16.86 -0.36
N ILE A 316 -29.41 -16.94 -1.55
CA ILE A 316 -29.72 -16.01 -2.64
C ILE A 316 -31.08 -16.36 -3.25
N ILE A 317 -32.02 -15.42 -3.21
CA ILE A 317 -33.39 -15.58 -3.75
C ILE A 317 -33.67 -14.71 -4.98
N GLU A 318 -32.84 -13.70 -5.24
CA GLU A 318 -33.00 -12.84 -6.41
C GLU A 318 -31.63 -12.37 -6.89
N THR A 319 -31.39 -12.40 -8.21
CA THR A 319 -30.19 -11.86 -8.85
C THR A 319 -30.56 -11.22 -10.18
N CYS A 320 -30.09 -10.00 -10.44
CA CYS A 320 -30.35 -9.31 -11.72
C CYS A 320 -29.51 -9.86 -12.90
N ASP A 321 -28.46 -10.65 -12.62
CA ASP A 321 -27.61 -11.31 -13.63
C ASP A 321 -27.57 -12.82 -13.35
N LYS A 322 -27.74 -13.63 -14.40
CA LYS A 322 -27.69 -15.11 -14.35
C LYS A 322 -26.35 -15.67 -13.83
N LYS A 323 -25.28 -14.88 -13.87
CA LYS A 323 -23.96 -15.21 -13.32
C LYS A 323 -23.90 -15.03 -11.79
N GLY A 324 -24.93 -14.41 -11.20
CA GLY A 324 -25.07 -14.22 -9.76
C GLY A 324 -24.39 -12.95 -9.24
N ILE A 325 -23.81 -13.05 -8.05
CA ILE A 325 -23.08 -11.95 -7.39
C ILE A 325 -21.65 -12.36 -7.05
N VAL A 326 -20.74 -11.38 -6.95
CA VAL A 326 -19.36 -11.58 -6.45
C VAL A 326 -19.36 -11.47 -4.93
N TYR A 327 -19.02 -12.55 -4.23
CA TYR A 327 -18.95 -12.54 -2.76
C TYR A 327 -17.52 -12.53 -2.23
N TYR A 328 -16.54 -12.84 -3.07
CA TYR A 328 -15.13 -12.85 -2.69
C TYR A 328 -14.27 -12.44 -3.87
N ASP A 329 -13.37 -11.49 -3.63
CA ASP A 329 -12.32 -11.08 -4.52
C ASP A 329 -11.10 -10.72 -3.67
N ASN A 330 -9.98 -11.38 -3.92
CA ASN A 330 -8.73 -11.18 -3.20
C ASN A 330 -7.78 -10.21 -3.92
N GLY A 331 -8.29 -9.40 -4.86
CA GLY A 331 -7.47 -8.44 -5.62
C GLY A 331 -6.70 -7.43 -4.76
N ASP A 332 -7.24 -7.12 -3.58
CA ASP A 332 -6.68 -6.18 -2.62
C ASP A 332 -6.11 -6.87 -1.37
N ASP A 333 -6.20 -8.20 -1.28
CA ASP A 333 -5.66 -8.95 -0.16
C ASP A 333 -4.12 -8.85 -0.17
N ILE A 334 -3.54 -8.81 1.04
CA ILE A 334 -2.10 -8.84 1.25
C ILE A 334 -1.76 -9.99 2.21
N ILE A 335 -0.83 -10.84 1.80
CA ILE A 335 -0.32 -11.96 2.58
C ILE A 335 1.01 -11.55 3.21
N TYR A 336 1.05 -11.53 4.54
CA TYR A 336 2.28 -11.34 5.30
C TYR A 336 2.99 -12.69 5.54
N ASP A 337 4.24 -12.80 5.12
CA ASP A 337 5.11 -13.93 5.42
C ASP A 337 5.96 -13.61 6.66
N PRO A 338 5.75 -14.28 7.81
CA PRO A 338 6.49 -14.02 9.03
C PRO A 338 7.98 -14.40 8.94
N LYS A 339 8.36 -15.34 8.06
CA LYS A 339 9.76 -15.76 7.90
C LYS A 339 10.59 -14.67 7.22
N THR A 340 10.01 -14.07 6.18
CA THR A 340 10.68 -13.03 5.40
C THR A 340 10.31 -11.63 5.87
N ARG A 341 9.32 -11.51 6.78
CA ARG A 341 8.74 -10.27 7.32
C ARG A 341 8.22 -9.32 6.25
N ARG A 342 7.65 -9.89 5.18
CA ARG A 342 7.24 -9.16 3.99
C ARG A 342 5.78 -9.40 3.66
N SER A 343 5.18 -8.37 3.09
CA SER A 343 3.82 -8.39 2.57
C SER A 343 3.85 -8.56 1.05
N SER A 344 3.01 -9.44 0.51
CA SER A 344 2.88 -9.67 -0.93
C SER A 344 1.43 -9.97 -1.31
N LYS A 345 1.02 -9.69 -2.55
CA LYS A 345 -0.31 -10.09 -3.02
C LYS A 345 -0.41 -11.60 -3.20
N PRO A 346 -1.63 -12.17 -3.07
CA PRO A 346 -1.88 -13.56 -3.39
C PRO A 346 -1.36 -13.92 -4.80
N PRO A 347 -0.77 -15.13 -4.98
CA PRO A 347 -0.13 -15.52 -6.24
C PRO A 347 -1.09 -15.63 -7.43
N LYS A 348 -2.40 -15.64 -7.18
CA LYS A 348 -3.46 -15.70 -8.18
C LYS A 348 -4.65 -14.92 -7.64
N ARG A 349 -5.22 -14.04 -8.47
CA ARG A 349 -6.53 -13.44 -8.19
C ARG A 349 -7.62 -14.50 -8.29
N ILE A 350 -8.43 -14.61 -7.25
CA ILE A 350 -9.52 -15.54 -7.09
C ILE A 350 -10.77 -14.70 -6.88
N ILE A 351 -11.67 -14.77 -7.86
CA ILE A 351 -12.99 -14.18 -7.78
C ILE A 351 -13.98 -15.33 -7.62
N LYS A 352 -14.73 -15.36 -6.52
CA LYS A 352 -15.79 -16.34 -6.31
C LYS A 352 -17.15 -15.69 -6.44
N LYS A 353 -18.04 -16.40 -7.13
CA LYS A 353 -19.39 -15.96 -7.44
C LYS A 353 -20.39 -16.95 -6.86
N ILE A 354 -21.58 -16.47 -6.54
CA ILE A 354 -22.68 -17.30 -6.09
C ILE A 354 -23.94 -16.97 -6.87
N LYS A 355 -24.65 -18.02 -7.29
CA LYS A 355 -25.88 -17.94 -8.09
C LYS A 355 -27.12 -18.02 -7.21
N HIS A 356 -28.26 -17.72 -7.83
CA HIS A 356 -29.60 -17.96 -7.30
C HIS A 356 -29.75 -19.38 -6.69
N ASN A 357 -30.53 -19.49 -5.61
CA ASN A 357 -30.81 -20.70 -4.84
C ASN A 357 -29.59 -21.39 -4.21
N LYS A 358 -28.48 -20.67 -4.01
CA LYS A 358 -27.31 -21.15 -3.26
C LYS A 358 -27.13 -20.33 -1.99
N GLU A 359 -26.38 -20.88 -1.05
CA GLU A 359 -26.08 -20.25 0.23
C GLU A 359 -24.57 -20.02 0.39
N GLN A 360 -24.20 -18.93 1.07
CA GLN A 360 -22.83 -18.65 1.43
C GLN A 360 -22.75 -17.75 2.67
N TRP A 361 -21.64 -17.83 3.40
CA TRP A 361 -21.27 -16.90 4.47
C TRP A 361 -20.71 -15.59 3.91
N PHE A 362 -21.21 -14.48 4.44
CA PHE A 362 -20.81 -13.12 4.09
C PHE A 362 -20.48 -12.32 5.35
N ASP A 363 -19.61 -11.33 5.20
CA ASP A 363 -19.60 -10.20 6.14
C ASP A 363 -20.98 -9.53 6.09
N TYR A 364 -21.58 -9.33 7.27
CA TYR A 364 -22.93 -8.80 7.38
C TYR A 364 -23.10 -7.43 6.69
N LYS A 365 -22.05 -6.61 6.61
CA LYS A 365 -22.05 -5.30 5.94
C LYS A 365 -22.11 -5.40 4.41
N SER A 366 -21.95 -6.60 3.86
CA SER A 366 -22.19 -6.85 2.43
C SER A 366 -23.69 -6.80 2.08
N TRP A 367 -24.55 -6.68 3.09
CA TRP A 367 -25.99 -6.75 2.96
C TRP A 367 -26.66 -5.64 3.77
N GLU A 368 -27.75 -5.13 3.23
CA GLU A 368 -28.57 -4.08 3.82
C GLU A 368 -29.98 -4.63 4.08
N PRO A 369 -30.56 -4.42 5.28
CA PRO A 369 -31.96 -4.75 5.53
C PRO A 369 -32.89 -4.06 4.54
N VAL A 370 -33.90 -4.78 4.05
CA VAL A 370 -34.99 -4.19 3.29
C VAL A 370 -35.95 -3.58 4.31
N GLU A 371 -36.20 -2.27 4.23
CA GLU A 371 -37.23 -1.60 5.04
C GLU A 371 -38.64 -2.15 4.79
#